data_AF-A0A6P6I6F2-F1
#
_entry.id   AF-A0A6P6I6F2-F1
#
_cell.length_a   1.000
_cell.length_b   1.000
_cell.length_c   1.000
_cell.angle_alpha   90.00
_cell.angle_beta   90.00
_cell.angle_gamma   90.00
#
_symmetry.space_group_name_H-M   'P 1'
#
loop_
_entity.id
_entity.type
_entity.pdbx_description
1 polymer ?
#
loop_
_entity_poly.entity_id
_entity_poly.type
_entity_poly.pdbx_seq_one_letter_code
_entity_poly.pdbx_strand_id
1 'polypeptide(L)'
;MGSPSAGEADREQPGVMTVTAEAEHRGCWCCLRRRYFYSRRLDVSLTSVKCFHKLASAYGAWRLQSFCASLFAILLPEDASFQTPLDLYAYALATRDPMLEELCVRFLAWNFEALTQAEAWPSVPTALLRVLLSRSDLAVRSELALLMAVDAWSREKQPSHGEVEGLLDEIRFPMMLPETLFELQFNLSLYRGHEALFQKKTLQALEFHTVPFRLLAQYRGLNLSDDAYQPRLYTSPTWSANISGDSQASSGYPYVPNWSFQTPQHPSFLFQNKLVSWSLLYLPTVQSCWNYQFSCTADEVPLLGLSKSTYSDPTIGYQSQALMLCEGRFVADVTDFLGQKAPIPDALGTNSSRSASLFPCPEGSFTSFQAVIRPFYLTNSSDVN
;
A
#
# COMPACT_ATOMS: atom_id res chain seq x y z
N MET A 1 55.26 -43.58 22.99
CA MET A 1 53.81 -43.82 23.16
C MET A 1 53.13 -42.46 23.28
N GLY A 2 52.28 -42.11 22.31
CA GLY A 2 51.22 -41.09 22.44
C GLY A 2 51.56 -39.61 22.19
N SER A 3 51.28 -39.12 20.98
CA SER A 3 50.60 -37.82 20.75
C SER A 3 49.13 -38.14 20.36
N PRO A 4 48.13 -37.21 20.17
CA PRO A 4 48.05 -35.73 20.32
C PRO A 4 46.69 -35.17 20.88
N SER A 5 46.46 -33.84 20.74
CA SER A 5 45.17 -33.07 20.68
C SER A 5 44.46 -32.69 22.00
N ALA A 6 43.60 -31.66 22.16
CA ALA A 6 43.26 -30.35 21.55
C ALA A 6 42.05 -29.79 22.37
N GLY A 7 41.83 -28.47 22.42
CA GLY A 7 40.60 -27.81 22.94
C GLY A 7 40.62 -27.47 24.45
N GLU A 8 39.97 -26.43 24.98
CA GLU A 8 38.86 -25.62 24.49
C GLU A 8 38.68 -24.34 25.34
N ALA A 9 37.96 -23.38 24.73
CA ALA A 9 37.63 -22.01 25.09
C ALA A 9 36.91 -21.74 26.44
N ASP A 10 37.09 -20.48 26.86
CA ASP A 10 36.33 -19.61 27.76
C ASP A 10 35.02 -20.11 28.38
N ARG A 11 34.91 -19.88 29.70
CA ARG A 11 33.63 -19.73 30.40
C ARG A 11 33.65 -18.46 31.25
N GLU A 12 33.15 -17.37 30.66
CA GLU A 12 32.73 -16.18 31.39
C GLU A 12 31.29 -16.37 31.90
N GLN A 13 31.06 -16.01 33.17
CA GLN A 13 29.82 -16.22 33.91
C GLN A 13 28.72 -15.22 33.45
N PRO A 14 27.44 -15.62 33.36
CA PRO A 14 26.38 -14.66 33.07
C PRO A 14 26.00 -13.88 34.34
N GLY A 15 26.25 -12.57 34.30
CA GLY A 15 25.89 -11.62 35.34
C GLY A 15 24.38 -11.54 35.58
N VAL A 16 24.01 -11.56 36.85
CA VAL A 16 22.66 -11.25 37.33
C VAL A 16 22.43 -9.75 37.17
N MET A 17 21.54 -9.36 36.26
CA MET A 17 21.13 -7.96 36.10
C MET A 17 19.98 -7.67 37.07
N THR A 18 20.31 -7.12 38.25
CA THR A 18 19.30 -6.59 39.19
C THR A 18 18.75 -5.28 38.68
N VAL A 19 17.46 -5.26 38.33
CA VAL A 19 16.75 -4.09 37.82
C VAL A 19 15.91 -3.47 38.94
N THR A 20 16.13 -2.20 39.24
CA THR A 20 15.18 -1.34 39.97
C THR A 20 14.57 -0.36 38.96
N ALA A 21 13.26 -0.21 38.93
CA ALA A 21 12.55 0.60 37.95
C ALA A 21 11.51 1.51 38.60
N GLU A 22 11.46 2.74 38.09
CA GLU A 22 10.52 3.82 38.45
C GLU A 22 9.06 3.50 38.08
N ALA A 23 8.15 4.26 38.68
CA ALA A 23 6.76 3.91 38.94
C ALA A 23 5.83 3.69 37.72
N GLU A 24 6.21 4.07 36.50
CA GLU A 24 5.33 3.98 35.31
C GLU A 24 5.25 2.58 34.67
N HIS A 25 6.14 1.65 35.03
CA HIS A 25 6.20 0.32 34.39
C HIS A 25 5.44 -0.79 35.13
N ARG A 26 4.77 -0.50 36.26
CA ARG A 26 4.16 -1.53 37.13
C ARG A 26 3.08 -2.37 36.46
N GLY A 27 2.31 -1.81 35.53
CA GLY A 27 1.23 -2.52 34.83
C GLY A 27 1.71 -3.65 33.93
N CYS A 28 2.76 -3.39 33.13
CA CYS A 28 3.29 -4.39 32.19
C CYS A 28 4.18 -5.44 32.89
N TRP A 29 4.81 -5.10 34.01
CA TRP A 29 5.59 -6.06 34.81
C TRP A 29 4.75 -7.20 35.40
N CYS A 30 3.45 -6.97 35.65
CA CYS A 30 2.53 -8.02 36.10
C CYS A 30 2.39 -9.16 35.06
N CYS A 31 2.51 -8.86 33.77
CA CYS A 31 2.50 -9.87 32.70
C CYS A 31 3.80 -10.69 32.66
N LEU A 32 4.95 -10.06 32.95
CA LEU A 32 6.26 -10.71 32.90
C LEU A 32 6.53 -11.64 34.10
N ARG A 33 6.02 -11.27 35.28
CA ARG A 33 6.44 -11.86 36.57
C ARG A 33 6.08 -13.34 36.77
N ARG A 34 5.10 -13.89 36.06
CA ARG A 34 4.59 -15.26 36.34
C ARG A 34 5.13 -16.41 35.47
N ARG A 35 5.72 -16.15 34.29
CA ARG A 35 6.21 -17.24 33.41
C ARG A 35 7.66 -17.12 32.95
N TYR A 36 8.16 -15.91 32.67
CA TYR A 36 9.48 -15.73 32.04
C TYR A 36 10.66 -16.26 32.90
N PHE A 37 10.60 -16.05 34.23
CA PHE A 37 11.66 -16.49 35.15
C PHE A 37 11.81 -18.01 35.26
N TYR A 38 10.82 -18.79 34.85
CA TYR A 38 10.85 -20.25 35.00
C TYR A 38 10.90 -21.03 33.68
N SER A 39 10.39 -20.47 32.56
CA SER A 39 10.26 -21.21 31.29
C SER A 39 11.27 -20.81 30.21
N ARG A 40 11.95 -19.66 30.33
CA ARG A 40 12.70 -18.99 29.24
C ARG A 40 11.89 -18.84 27.94
N ARG A 41 10.56 -18.96 28.01
CA ARG A 41 9.62 -18.83 26.89
C ARG A 41 8.66 -17.70 27.20
N LEU A 42 8.46 -16.83 26.23
CA LEU A 42 7.67 -15.61 26.36
C LEU A 42 6.54 -15.70 25.33
N ASP A 43 5.34 -16.03 25.82
CA ASP A 43 4.14 -16.07 24.99
C ASP A 43 3.58 -14.64 24.94
N VAL A 44 3.69 -13.98 23.79
CA VAL A 44 3.13 -12.64 23.56
C VAL A 44 1.70 -12.80 23.04
N SER A 45 0.70 -12.37 23.81
CA SER A 45 -0.69 -12.28 23.36
C SER A 45 -0.96 -10.92 22.72
N LEU A 46 -1.93 -10.85 21.81
CA LEU A 46 -2.42 -9.61 21.17
C LEU A 46 -2.72 -8.47 22.17
N THR A 47 -3.29 -8.82 23.33
CA THR A 47 -3.59 -7.90 24.44
C THR A 47 -2.35 -7.39 25.20
N SER A 48 -1.24 -8.11 25.14
CA SER A 48 0.01 -7.77 25.85
C SER A 48 1.13 -7.28 24.94
N VAL A 49 0.98 -7.34 23.60
CA VAL A 49 1.99 -6.91 22.61
C VAL A 49 2.46 -5.48 22.89
N LYS A 50 1.53 -4.54 23.13
CA LYS A 50 1.87 -3.14 23.45
C LYS A 50 2.79 -3.05 24.67
N CYS A 51 2.52 -3.84 25.71
CA CYS A 51 3.34 -3.88 26.92
C CYS A 51 4.74 -4.47 26.67
N PHE A 52 4.81 -5.59 25.96
CA PHE A 52 6.09 -6.23 25.64
C PHE A 52 6.94 -5.37 24.69
N HIS A 53 6.32 -4.68 23.74
CA HIS A 53 7.00 -3.72 22.87
C HIS A 53 7.59 -2.55 23.68
N LYS A 54 6.82 -1.97 24.62
CA LYS A 54 7.31 -0.89 25.50
C LYS A 54 8.53 -1.34 26.31
N LEU A 55 8.47 -2.54 26.88
CA LEU A 55 9.60 -3.11 27.62
C LEU A 55 10.80 -3.36 26.70
N ALA A 56 10.59 -3.95 25.53
CA ALA A 56 11.66 -4.20 24.57
C ALA A 56 12.35 -2.90 24.12
N SER A 57 11.58 -1.85 23.87
CA SER A 57 12.08 -0.51 23.55
C SER A 57 12.88 0.11 24.71
N ALA A 58 12.34 0.06 25.93
CA ALA A 58 13.01 0.61 27.12
C ALA A 58 14.34 -0.10 27.45
N TYR A 59 14.43 -1.40 27.19
CA TYR A 59 15.63 -2.21 27.46
C TYR A 59 16.53 -2.44 26.23
N GLY A 60 16.22 -1.82 25.08
CA GLY A 60 17.04 -1.96 23.85
C GLY A 60 17.04 -3.37 23.23
N ALA A 61 16.04 -4.19 23.53
CA ALA A 61 15.92 -5.55 23.02
C ALA A 61 15.33 -5.58 21.59
N TRP A 62 16.13 -5.18 20.60
CA TRP A 62 15.70 -4.98 19.21
C TRP A 62 14.99 -6.19 18.57
N ARG A 63 15.43 -7.43 18.82
CA ARG A 63 14.77 -8.64 18.27
C ARG A 63 13.36 -8.84 18.79
N LEU A 64 13.16 -8.58 20.08
CA LEU A 64 11.84 -8.70 20.71
C LEU A 64 10.95 -7.53 20.26
N GLN A 65 11.53 -6.34 20.12
CA GLN A 65 10.83 -5.17 19.58
C GLN A 65 10.34 -5.43 18.15
N SER A 66 11.21 -5.88 17.24
CA SER A 66 10.85 -6.19 15.85
C SER A 66 9.79 -7.29 15.77
N PHE A 67 9.89 -8.32 16.61
CA PHE A 67 8.87 -9.38 16.68
C PHE A 67 7.52 -8.84 17.18
N CYS A 68 7.51 -8.02 18.23
CA CYS A 68 6.28 -7.39 18.70
C CYS A 68 5.72 -6.42 17.63
N ALA A 69 6.60 -5.73 16.90
CA ALA A 69 6.20 -4.83 15.81
C ALA A 69 5.49 -5.59 14.69
N SER A 70 6.00 -6.76 14.27
CA SER A 70 5.33 -7.61 13.29
C SER A 70 3.96 -8.12 13.76
N LEU A 71 3.76 -8.31 15.07
CA LEU A 71 2.46 -8.72 15.61
C LEU A 71 1.41 -7.59 15.54
N PHE A 72 1.81 -6.33 15.47
CA PHE A 72 0.85 -5.24 15.26
C PHE A 72 0.20 -5.28 13.88
N ALA A 73 0.83 -5.91 12.88
CA ALA A 73 0.20 -6.12 11.57
C ALA A 73 -1.08 -6.95 11.64
N ILE A 74 -1.18 -7.85 12.63
CA ILE A 74 -2.39 -8.67 12.86
C ILE A 74 -3.50 -7.81 13.47
N LEU A 75 -3.16 -6.80 14.26
CA LEU A 75 -4.11 -5.97 15.01
C LEU A 75 -4.74 -4.86 14.19
N LEU A 76 -4.04 -4.34 13.17
CA LEU A 76 -4.51 -3.19 12.40
C LEU A 76 -5.83 -3.47 11.64
N PRO A 77 -6.00 -4.62 10.97
CA PRO A 77 -7.23 -4.88 10.20
C PRO A 77 -8.45 -5.24 11.06
N GLU A 78 -8.27 -5.57 12.34
CA GLU A 78 -9.39 -5.94 13.24
C GLU A 78 -10.32 -4.76 13.55
N ASP A 79 -9.82 -3.53 13.47
CA ASP A 79 -10.57 -2.32 13.80
C ASP A 79 -11.09 -1.59 12.56
N ALA A 80 -12.36 -1.82 12.24
CA ALA A 80 -13.05 -1.15 11.14
C ALA A 80 -13.25 0.36 11.35
N SER A 81 -13.09 0.88 12.58
CA SER A 81 -13.23 2.31 12.88
C SER A 81 -11.96 3.12 12.61
N PHE A 82 -10.84 2.46 12.29
CA PHE A 82 -9.51 3.07 12.09
C PHE A 82 -8.92 3.81 13.30
N GLN A 83 -9.53 3.74 14.50
CA GLN A 83 -8.96 4.35 15.71
C GLN A 83 -7.67 3.64 16.15
N THR A 84 -7.65 2.31 16.12
CA THR A 84 -6.50 1.49 16.53
C THR A 84 -5.26 1.76 15.67
N PRO A 85 -5.34 1.83 14.32
CA PRO A 85 -4.23 2.30 13.48
C PRO A 85 -3.70 3.70 13.84
N LEU A 86 -4.58 4.67 14.12
CA LEU A 86 -4.18 6.02 14.47
C LEU A 86 -3.50 6.09 15.85
N ASP A 87 -4.04 5.37 16.83
CA ASP A 87 -3.45 5.24 18.16
C ASP A 87 -2.09 4.54 18.10
N LEU A 88 -1.95 3.51 17.27
CA LEU A 88 -0.69 2.80 17.04
C LEU A 88 0.34 3.69 16.35
N TYR A 89 -0.07 4.53 15.40
CA TYR A 89 0.80 5.51 14.77
C TYR A 89 1.29 6.55 15.79
N ALA A 90 0.41 7.12 16.62
CA ALA A 90 0.79 8.04 17.69
C ALA A 90 1.76 7.38 18.70
N TYR A 91 1.52 6.10 19.01
CA TYR A 91 2.42 5.30 19.83
C TYR A 91 3.79 5.08 19.17
N ALA A 92 3.82 4.76 17.87
CA ALA A 92 5.06 4.55 17.11
C ALA A 92 5.95 5.80 17.14
N LEU A 93 5.35 6.98 16.95
CA LEU A 93 6.03 8.27 17.07
C LEU A 93 6.59 8.49 18.48
N ALA A 94 5.82 8.17 19.53
CA ALA A 94 6.27 8.29 20.91
C ALA A 94 7.46 7.37 21.23
N THR A 95 7.47 6.15 20.68
CA THR A 95 8.56 5.18 20.86
C THR A 95 9.71 5.35 19.86
N ARG A 96 9.58 6.25 18.88
CA ARG A 96 10.52 6.46 17.77
C ARG A 96 10.86 5.15 17.03
N ASP A 97 9.84 4.36 16.74
CA ASP A 97 9.99 3.11 16.00
C ASP A 97 9.60 3.32 14.52
N PRO A 98 10.59 3.49 13.62
CA PRO A 98 10.31 3.78 12.21
C PRO A 98 9.69 2.58 11.48
N MET A 99 9.92 1.34 11.95
CA MET A 99 9.33 0.15 11.33
C MET A 99 7.83 0.11 11.61
N LEU A 100 7.44 0.37 12.86
CA LEU A 100 6.02 0.43 13.23
C LEU A 100 5.32 1.63 12.59
N GLU A 101 6.00 2.77 12.47
CA GLU A 101 5.49 3.95 11.77
C GLU A 101 5.15 3.63 10.31
N GLU A 102 6.11 3.09 9.56
CA GLU A 102 5.91 2.73 8.15
C GLU A 102 4.81 1.67 7.97
N LEU A 103 4.72 0.72 8.89
CA LEU A 103 3.68 -0.32 8.88
C LEU A 103 2.29 0.30 9.03
N CYS A 104 2.10 1.24 9.96
CA CYS A 104 0.82 1.94 10.15
C CYS A 104 0.49 2.83 8.95
N VAL A 105 1.46 3.60 8.45
CA VAL A 105 1.29 4.47 7.27
C VAL A 105 0.89 3.65 6.05
N ARG A 106 1.53 2.51 5.82
CA ARG A 106 1.24 1.64 4.69
C ARG A 106 -0.15 1.01 4.77
N PHE A 107 -0.56 0.54 5.95
CA PHE A 107 -1.92 0.05 6.17
C PHE A 107 -2.97 1.12 5.83
N LEU A 108 -2.77 2.34 6.33
CA LEU A 108 -3.64 3.48 6.08
C LEU A 108 -3.62 3.89 4.60
N ALA A 109 -2.47 3.78 3.93
CA ALA A 109 -2.33 4.15 2.53
C ALA A 109 -3.09 3.18 1.60
N TRP A 110 -3.00 1.87 1.85
CA TRP A 110 -3.72 0.86 1.07
C TRP A 110 -5.22 0.82 1.35
N ASN A 111 -5.64 1.32 2.52
CA ASN A 111 -7.04 1.35 2.94
C ASN A 111 -7.60 2.77 3.03
N PHE A 112 -7.02 3.70 2.27
CA PHE A 112 -7.36 5.11 2.36
C PHE A 112 -8.81 5.39 1.96
N GLU A 113 -9.34 4.69 0.96
CA GLU A 113 -10.75 4.80 0.57
C GLU A 113 -11.70 4.48 1.73
N ALA A 114 -11.41 3.42 2.51
CA ALA A 114 -12.18 3.06 3.69
C ALA A 114 -11.96 4.07 4.84
N LEU A 115 -10.73 4.55 5.03
CA LEU A 115 -10.39 5.58 6.02
C LEU A 115 -11.19 6.87 5.82
N THR A 116 -11.34 7.34 4.58
CA THR A 116 -12.10 8.59 4.29
C THR A 116 -13.60 8.49 4.59
N GLN A 117 -14.13 7.28 4.69
CA GLN A 117 -15.53 7.01 5.02
C GLN A 117 -15.72 6.71 6.52
N ALA A 118 -14.63 6.52 7.27
CA ALA A 118 -14.68 6.18 8.68
C ALA A 118 -14.90 7.42 9.56
N GLU A 119 -15.49 7.20 10.74
CA GLU A 119 -15.70 8.24 11.74
C GLU A 119 -14.39 8.85 12.26
N ALA A 120 -13.27 8.12 12.13
CA ALA A 120 -11.95 8.59 12.51
C ALA A 120 -11.34 9.58 11.51
N TRP A 121 -11.92 9.78 10.32
CA TRP A 121 -11.34 10.66 9.31
C TRP A 121 -11.00 12.08 9.81
N PRO A 122 -11.87 12.78 10.55
CA PRO A 122 -11.59 14.14 11.03
C PRO A 122 -10.49 14.18 12.11
N SER A 123 -10.23 13.06 12.81
CA SER A 123 -9.22 13.00 13.85
C SER A 123 -7.80 12.86 13.30
N VAL A 124 -7.65 12.50 12.02
CA VAL A 124 -6.35 12.31 11.35
C VAL A 124 -5.47 13.56 11.47
N PRO A 125 -4.21 13.43 11.97
CA PRO A 125 -3.27 14.55 12.06
C PRO A 125 -2.84 15.10 10.69
N THR A 126 -2.61 16.41 10.60
CA THR A 126 -2.17 17.11 9.37
C THR A 126 -0.86 16.52 8.83
N ALA A 127 0.10 16.23 9.70
CA ALA A 127 1.40 15.65 9.35
C ALA A 127 1.25 14.24 8.74
N LEU A 128 0.42 13.38 9.34
CA LEU A 128 0.16 12.04 8.82
C LEU A 128 -0.52 12.11 7.46
N LEU A 129 -1.52 12.98 7.30
CA LEU A 129 -2.20 13.15 6.03
C LEU A 129 -1.23 13.57 4.92
N ARG A 130 -0.30 14.48 5.21
CA ARG A 130 0.73 14.87 4.23
C ARG A 130 1.61 13.70 3.81
N VAL A 131 2.04 12.87 4.75
CA VAL A 131 2.84 11.66 4.47
C VAL A 131 2.05 10.67 3.62
N LEU A 132 0.75 10.51 3.87
CA LEU A 132 -0.12 9.66 3.04
C LEU A 132 -0.26 10.22 1.62
N LEU A 133 -0.46 11.54 1.48
CA LEU A 133 -0.59 12.19 0.19
C LEU A 133 0.70 12.21 -0.61
N SER A 134 1.90 12.15 -0.02
CA SER A 134 3.13 12.07 -0.81
C SER A 134 3.35 10.70 -1.46
N ARG A 135 2.63 9.65 -1.03
CA ARG A 135 2.89 8.26 -1.43
C ARG A 135 2.28 7.84 -2.76
N SER A 136 3.06 7.16 -3.60
CA SER A 136 2.58 6.63 -4.89
C SER A 136 1.76 5.33 -4.77
N ASP A 137 1.88 4.60 -3.65
CA ASP A 137 1.14 3.37 -3.34
C ASP A 137 -0.18 3.62 -2.57
N LEU A 138 -0.65 4.87 -2.55
CA LEU A 138 -1.94 5.23 -1.95
C LEU A 138 -3.09 4.69 -2.82
N ALA A 139 -3.96 3.85 -2.23
CA ALA A 139 -5.11 3.26 -2.89
C ALA A 139 -6.36 4.13 -2.74
N VAL A 140 -6.79 4.72 -3.85
CA VAL A 140 -7.91 5.67 -3.88
C VAL A 140 -8.71 5.48 -5.14
N ARG A 141 -10.02 5.75 -5.12
CA ARG A 141 -10.86 5.68 -6.32
C ARG A 141 -10.36 6.55 -7.47
N SER A 142 -10.03 7.81 -7.20
CA SER A 142 -9.48 8.78 -8.15
C SER A 142 -8.86 9.97 -7.40
N GLU A 143 -8.03 10.77 -8.08
CA GLU A 143 -7.48 12.01 -7.50
C GLU A 143 -8.55 13.05 -7.17
N LEU A 144 -9.66 13.08 -7.91
CA LEU A 144 -10.81 13.89 -7.53
C LEU A 144 -11.38 13.45 -6.18
N ALA A 145 -11.57 12.13 -5.98
CA ALA A 145 -12.08 11.60 -4.73
C ALA A 145 -11.13 11.93 -3.55
N LEU A 146 -9.81 11.88 -3.80
CA LEU A 146 -8.79 12.29 -2.84
C LEU A 146 -8.96 13.77 -2.44
N LEU A 147 -9.07 14.66 -3.43
CA LEU A 147 -9.25 16.09 -3.21
C LEU A 147 -10.55 16.42 -2.47
N MET A 148 -11.65 15.74 -2.82
CA MET A 148 -12.93 15.89 -2.11
C MET A 148 -12.86 15.41 -0.66
N ALA A 149 -12.12 14.33 -0.39
CA ALA A 149 -11.90 13.85 0.96
C ALA A 149 -11.08 14.85 1.81
N VAL A 150 -10.05 15.47 1.22
CA VAL A 150 -9.26 16.54 1.87
C VAL A 150 -10.12 17.79 2.13
N ASP A 151 -10.99 18.17 1.19
CA ASP A 151 -11.95 19.27 1.37
C ASP A 151 -12.94 18.97 2.51
N ALA A 152 -13.44 17.74 2.62
CA ALA A 152 -14.29 17.31 3.74
C ALA A 152 -13.55 17.34 5.09
N TRP A 153 -12.33 16.82 5.13
CA TRP A 153 -11.48 16.84 6.33
C TRP A 153 -11.18 18.27 6.79
N SER A 154 -10.87 19.17 5.85
CA SER A 154 -10.51 20.55 6.15
C SER A 154 -11.67 21.33 6.77
N ARG A 155 -12.92 21.04 6.37
CA ARG A 155 -14.11 21.67 6.95
C ARG A 155 -14.25 21.39 8.46
N GLU A 156 -13.91 20.18 8.88
CA GLU A 156 -14.05 19.76 10.27
C GLU A 156 -12.83 20.12 11.12
N LYS A 157 -11.62 19.89 10.59
CA LYS A 157 -10.38 20.14 11.32
C LYS A 157 -10.01 21.62 11.40
N GLN A 158 -10.43 22.41 10.40
CA GLN A 158 -10.07 23.82 10.23
C GLN A 158 -8.56 24.08 10.36
N PRO A 159 -7.73 23.41 9.54
CA PRO A 159 -6.28 23.61 9.54
C PRO A 159 -5.90 25.04 9.12
N SER A 160 -4.66 25.43 9.41
CA SER A 160 -4.14 26.72 8.98
C SER A 160 -3.99 26.81 7.46
N HIS A 161 -4.03 28.02 6.91
CA HIS A 161 -3.98 28.25 5.46
C HIS A 161 -2.75 27.61 4.80
N GLY A 162 -1.57 27.71 5.41
CA GLY A 162 -0.33 27.11 4.89
C GLY A 162 -0.24 25.59 5.03
N GLU A 163 -0.93 24.99 6.02
CA GLU A 163 -1.05 23.52 6.10
C GLU A 163 -1.88 22.99 4.93
N VAL A 164 -2.99 23.66 4.58
CA VAL A 164 -3.82 23.29 3.44
C VAL A 164 -3.05 23.41 2.14
N GLU A 165 -2.35 24.52 1.90
CA GLU A 165 -1.49 24.67 0.71
C GLU A 165 -0.51 23.50 0.59
N GLY A 166 0.09 23.15 1.72
CA GLY A 166 1.02 22.03 1.78
C GLY A 166 0.42 20.66 1.47
N LEU A 167 -0.86 20.44 1.76
CA LEU A 167 -1.58 19.22 1.38
C LEU A 167 -1.99 19.26 -0.09
N LEU A 168 -2.47 20.42 -0.57
CA LEU A 168 -2.86 20.62 -1.97
C LEU A 168 -1.69 20.48 -2.93
N ASP A 169 -0.47 20.76 -2.47
CA ASP A 169 0.73 20.60 -3.28
C ASP A 169 1.01 19.14 -3.64
N GLU A 170 0.67 18.20 -2.75
CA GLU A 170 0.86 16.75 -2.93
C GLU A 170 -0.22 16.10 -3.81
N ILE A 171 -1.32 16.81 -4.10
CA ILE A 171 -2.42 16.31 -4.94
C ILE A 171 -2.02 16.38 -6.41
N ARG A 172 -2.26 15.29 -7.15
CA ARG A 172 -1.79 15.15 -8.55
C ARG A 172 -2.85 15.69 -9.52
N PHE A 173 -2.92 17.01 -9.65
CA PHE A 173 -3.82 17.67 -10.60
C PHE A 173 -3.71 17.17 -12.05
N PRO A 174 -2.52 16.84 -12.60
CA PRO A 174 -2.40 16.24 -13.94
C PRO A 174 -3.15 14.91 -14.13
N MET A 175 -3.58 14.26 -13.06
CA MET A 175 -4.33 12.99 -13.10
C MET A 175 -5.85 13.20 -13.04
N MET A 176 -6.34 14.44 -13.03
CA MET A 176 -7.76 14.78 -13.11
C MET A 176 -8.10 15.28 -14.51
N LEU A 177 -9.20 14.79 -15.10
CA LEU A 177 -9.60 15.19 -16.45
C LEU A 177 -9.92 16.70 -16.54
N PRO A 178 -9.76 17.34 -17.72
CA PRO A 178 -10.06 18.76 -17.91
C PRO A 178 -11.47 19.17 -17.51
N GLU A 179 -12.46 18.32 -17.76
CA GLU A 179 -13.86 18.54 -17.37
C GLU A 179 -13.98 18.68 -15.85
N THR A 180 -13.38 17.72 -15.13
CA THR A 180 -13.33 17.72 -13.67
C THR A 180 -12.59 18.94 -13.12
N LEU A 181 -11.46 19.31 -13.72
CA LEU A 181 -10.67 20.47 -13.30
C LEU A 181 -11.45 21.78 -13.41
N PHE A 182 -12.27 21.92 -14.46
CA PHE A 182 -13.14 23.08 -14.64
C PHE A 182 -14.26 23.11 -13.59
N GLU A 183 -14.82 21.96 -13.23
CA GLU A 183 -15.89 21.86 -12.22
C GLU A 183 -15.43 22.17 -10.79
N LEU A 184 -14.13 22.08 -10.50
CA LEU A 184 -13.58 22.31 -9.16
C LEU A 184 -13.94 23.69 -8.59
N GLN A 185 -13.99 24.72 -9.43
CA GLN A 185 -14.30 26.10 -9.00
C GLN A 185 -15.71 26.27 -8.45
N PHE A 186 -16.61 25.34 -8.77
CA PHE A 186 -18.02 25.38 -8.34
C PHE A 186 -18.29 24.45 -7.17
N ASN A 187 -17.62 23.30 -7.13
CA ASN A 187 -17.93 22.22 -6.19
C ASN A 187 -17.07 22.22 -4.91
N LEU A 188 -15.87 22.83 -4.94
CA LEU A 188 -14.95 22.79 -3.80
C LEU A 188 -15.07 24.01 -2.89
N SER A 189 -15.16 23.74 -1.59
CA SER A 189 -15.18 24.80 -0.58
C SER A 189 -13.80 25.44 -0.41
N LEU A 190 -12.72 24.65 -0.53
CA LEU A 190 -11.33 25.11 -0.47
C LEU A 190 -10.94 26.06 -1.62
N TYR A 191 -11.65 26.04 -2.75
CA TYR A 191 -11.25 26.80 -3.94
C TYR A 191 -11.15 28.31 -3.65
N ARG A 192 -12.11 28.87 -2.93
CA ARG A 192 -12.15 30.33 -2.64
C ARG A 192 -11.00 30.79 -1.75
N GLY A 193 -10.49 29.92 -0.88
CA GLY A 193 -9.39 30.25 0.03
C GLY A 193 -8.00 30.18 -0.64
N HIS A 194 -7.90 29.44 -1.75
CA HIS A 194 -6.63 29.06 -2.38
C HIS A 194 -6.67 29.22 -3.90
N GLU A 195 -7.44 30.19 -4.41
CA GLU A 195 -7.73 30.36 -5.83
C GLU A 195 -6.45 30.42 -6.69
N ALA A 196 -5.43 31.17 -6.27
CA ALA A 196 -4.18 31.29 -7.00
C ALA A 196 -3.43 29.95 -7.14
N LEU A 197 -3.45 29.11 -6.11
CA LEU A 197 -2.83 27.78 -6.14
C LEU A 197 -3.60 26.85 -7.07
N PHE A 198 -4.94 26.84 -6.96
CA PHE A 198 -5.79 26.05 -7.85
C PHE A 198 -5.62 26.47 -9.31
N GLN A 199 -5.62 27.77 -9.63
CA GLN A 199 -5.40 28.26 -10.99
C GLN A 199 -4.04 27.81 -11.55
N LYS A 200 -2.97 27.91 -10.75
CA LYS A 200 -1.63 27.46 -11.15
C LYS A 200 -1.59 25.95 -11.43
N LYS A 201 -2.14 25.12 -10.54
CA LYS A 201 -2.17 23.65 -10.68
C LYS A 201 -3.09 23.20 -11.82
N THR A 202 -4.23 23.86 -12.00
CA THR A 202 -5.14 23.62 -13.14
C THR A 202 -4.45 23.95 -14.46
N LEU A 203 -3.72 25.06 -14.56
CA LEU A 203 -2.96 25.38 -15.77
C LEU A 203 -1.90 24.31 -16.07
N GLN A 204 -1.15 23.86 -15.06
CA GLN A 204 -0.19 22.76 -15.18
C GLN A 204 -0.85 21.47 -15.69
N ALA A 205 -2.02 21.13 -15.16
CA ALA A 205 -2.75 19.93 -15.58
C ALA A 205 -3.30 20.07 -17.01
N LEU A 206 -3.86 21.23 -17.38
CA LEU A 206 -4.32 21.47 -18.74
C LEU A 206 -3.18 21.40 -19.76
N GLU A 207 -2.00 21.91 -19.43
CA GLU A 207 -0.79 21.72 -20.25
C GLU A 207 -0.49 20.23 -20.46
N PHE A 208 -0.52 19.41 -19.41
CA PHE A 208 -0.33 17.96 -19.49
C PHE A 208 -1.40 17.25 -20.34
N HIS A 209 -2.66 17.70 -20.28
CA HIS A 209 -3.75 17.09 -21.05
C HIS A 209 -3.77 17.48 -22.53
N THR A 210 -3.21 18.64 -22.90
CA THR A 210 -3.39 19.21 -24.24
C THR A 210 -2.11 19.28 -25.07
N VAL A 211 -0.94 19.46 -24.44
CA VAL A 211 0.33 19.67 -25.14
C VAL A 211 1.00 18.31 -25.39
N PRO A 212 1.49 18.04 -26.62
CA PRO A 212 2.29 16.86 -26.89
C PRO A 212 3.51 16.74 -25.97
N PHE A 213 3.72 15.56 -25.40
CA PHE A 213 4.77 15.30 -24.41
C PHE A 213 6.18 15.67 -24.87
N ARG A 214 6.48 15.56 -26.17
CA ARG A 214 7.79 15.97 -26.72
C ARG A 214 8.07 17.46 -26.49
N LEU A 215 7.05 18.31 -26.64
CA LEU A 215 7.18 19.75 -26.42
C LEU A 215 7.28 20.07 -24.93
N LEU A 216 6.49 19.38 -24.10
CA LEU A 216 6.57 19.52 -22.63
C LEU A 216 7.97 19.15 -22.11
N ALA A 217 8.52 18.01 -22.55
CA ALA A 217 9.87 17.60 -22.19
C ALA A 217 10.93 18.60 -22.67
N GLN A 218 10.83 19.09 -23.91
CA GLN A 218 11.81 20.02 -24.49
C GLN A 218 11.80 21.40 -23.83
N TYR A 219 10.62 22.01 -23.65
CA TYR A 219 10.52 23.41 -23.24
C TYR A 219 10.33 23.62 -21.74
N ARG A 220 9.74 22.65 -21.03
CA ARG A 220 9.53 22.72 -19.58
C ARG A 220 10.54 21.88 -18.80
N GLY A 221 11.36 21.07 -19.49
CA GLY A 221 12.26 20.10 -18.82
C GLY A 221 11.47 19.09 -17.97
N LEU A 222 10.23 18.79 -18.38
CA LEU A 222 9.33 17.96 -17.59
C LEU A 222 9.81 16.52 -17.54
N ASN A 223 10.17 16.08 -16.34
CA ASN A 223 10.41 14.68 -16.05
C ASN A 223 9.07 13.99 -15.83
N LEU A 224 8.58 13.26 -16.84
CA LEU A 224 7.35 12.47 -16.72
C LEU A 224 7.48 11.29 -15.74
N SER A 225 8.68 11.07 -15.21
CA SER A 225 8.95 10.17 -14.09
C SER A 225 8.67 10.79 -12.72
N ASP A 226 8.39 12.08 -12.65
CA ASP A 226 7.99 12.75 -11.40
C ASP A 226 6.61 12.24 -10.94
N ASP A 227 6.45 12.13 -9.62
CA ASP A 227 5.28 11.58 -8.96
C ASP A 227 4.00 12.33 -9.35
N ALA A 228 4.09 13.63 -9.60
CA ALA A 228 2.97 14.47 -10.04
C ALA A 228 2.35 14.00 -11.38
N TYR A 229 3.12 13.31 -12.22
CA TYR A 229 2.70 12.84 -13.54
C TYR A 229 2.47 11.33 -13.62
N GLN A 230 2.58 10.64 -12.48
CA GLN A 230 2.32 9.21 -12.40
C GLN A 230 1.00 8.94 -11.69
N PRO A 231 0.19 7.98 -12.17
CA PRO A 231 -1.00 7.56 -11.45
C PRO A 231 -0.62 6.83 -10.15
N ARG A 232 -1.46 6.99 -9.12
CA ARG A 232 -1.42 6.16 -7.91
C ARG A 232 -2.16 4.84 -8.14
N LEU A 233 -2.53 4.15 -7.05
CA LEU A 233 -3.37 2.96 -7.12
C LEU A 233 -4.85 3.34 -7.26
N TYR A 234 -5.26 3.68 -8.48
CA TYR A 234 -6.64 4.03 -8.77
C TYR A 234 -7.58 2.82 -8.80
N THR A 235 -8.47 2.73 -7.81
CA THR A 235 -9.45 1.64 -7.64
C THR A 235 -10.74 1.85 -8.45
N SER A 236 -10.84 2.94 -9.23
CA SER A 236 -11.97 3.15 -10.15
C SER A 236 -11.99 2.13 -11.29
N PRO A 237 -13.18 1.82 -11.83
CA PRO A 237 -13.32 0.85 -12.93
C PRO A 237 -12.65 1.30 -14.24
N THR A 238 -12.26 2.58 -14.35
CA THR A 238 -11.52 3.12 -15.50
C THR A 238 -10.06 2.66 -15.54
N TRP A 239 -9.49 2.35 -14.37
CA TRP A 239 -8.06 2.00 -14.22
C TRP A 239 -7.86 0.66 -13.52
N SER A 240 -8.92 0.00 -13.07
CA SER A 240 -8.81 -1.25 -12.34
C SER A 240 -9.95 -2.22 -12.65
N ALA A 241 -9.69 -3.49 -12.39
CA ALA A 241 -10.69 -4.54 -12.44
C ALA A 241 -10.50 -5.50 -11.27
N ASN A 242 -11.61 -6.04 -10.78
CA ASN A 242 -11.64 -6.98 -9.67
C ASN A 242 -12.02 -8.38 -10.17
N ILE A 243 -11.42 -9.40 -9.57
CA ILE A 243 -11.72 -10.81 -9.82
C ILE A 243 -11.85 -11.57 -8.49
N SER A 244 -12.86 -12.43 -8.38
CA SER A 244 -13.06 -13.26 -7.19
C SER A 244 -12.04 -14.39 -7.12
N GLY A 245 -11.56 -14.68 -5.91
CA GLY A 245 -10.72 -15.86 -5.65
C GLY A 245 -11.51 -17.17 -5.65
N ASP A 246 -12.84 -17.10 -5.52
CA ASP A 246 -13.70 -18.27 -5.63
C ASP A 246 -13.77 -18.79 -7.07
N SER A 247 -13.06 -19.88 -7.32
CA SER A 247 -13.30 -20.72 -8.51
C SER A 247 -14.55 -21.54 -8.27
N GLN A 248 -15.73 -21.02 -8.62
CA GLN A 248 -16.97 -21.79 -8.57
C GLN A 248 -16.88 -22.92 -9.61
N ALA A 249 -16.68 -24.16 -9.15
CA ALA A 249 -16.73 -25.36 -9.97
C ALA A 249 -18.18 -25.73 -10.28
N SER A 250 -18.90 -24.90 -11.05
CA SER A 250 -20.32 -25.11 -11.34
C SER A 250 -20.61 -26.25 -12.34
N SER A 251 -19.60 -26.90 -12.93
CA SER A 251 -19.86 -27.86 -14.02
C SER A 251 -18.86 -29.02 -14.19
N GLY A 252 -18.05 -29.35 -13.16
CA GLY A 252 -17.11 -30.48 -13.22
C GLY A 252 -15.87 -30.23 -14.10
N TYR A 253 -15.76 -29.04 -14.71
CA TYR A 253 -14.53 -28.52 -15.31
C TYR A 253 -13.98 -27.39 -14.43
N PRO A 254 -12.67 -27.32 -14.18
CA PRO A 254 -12.06 -26.21 -13.46
C PRO A 254 -12.20 -24.94 -14.32
N TYR A 255 -13.22 -24.12 -14.01
CA TYR A 255 -13.38 -22.80 -14.60
C TYR A 255 -12.38 -21.86 -13.94
N VAL A 256 -11.54 -21.24 -14.76
CA VAL A 256 -10.60 -20.20 -14.34
C VAL A 256 -11.35 -18.87 -14.43
N PRO A 257 -11.59 -18.17 -13.30
CA PRO A 257 -12.16 -16.84 -13.33
C PRO A 257 -11.32 -15.97 -14.26
N ASN A 258 -11.99 -15.35 -15.24
CA ASN A 258 -11.39 -14.36 -16.11
C ASN A 258 -12.26 -13.10 -16.16
N TRP A 259 -11.61 -11.95 -16.30
CA TRP A 259 -12.28 -10.68 -16.44
C TRP A 259 -11.60 -9.85 -17.52
N SER A 260 -12.39 -9.35 -18.48
CA SER A 260 -11.89 -8.46 -19.52
C SER A 260 -12.40 -7.04 -19.27
N PHE A 261 -11.52 -6.06 -19.44
CA PHE A 261 -11.84 -4.66 -19.22
C PHE A 261 -10.98 -3.76 -20.12
N GLN A 262 -11.34 -2.48 -20.19
CA GLN A 262 -10.64 -1.51 -21.04
C GLN A 262 -10.24 -0.29 -20.22
N THR A 263 -9.03 0.20 -20.49
CA THR A 263 -8.53 1.46 -19.91
C THR A 263 -8.05 2.37 -21.04
N PRO A 264 -8.03 3.69 -20.86
CA PRO A 264 -7.25 4.56 -21.72
C PRO A 264 -5.77 4.13 -21.73
N GLN A 265 -5.06 4.41 -22.83
CA GLN A 265 -3.62 4.17 -22.93
C GLN A 265 -2.83 5.03 -21.92
N HIS A 266 -3.29 6.24 -21.65
CA HIS A 266 -2.64 7.18 -20.75
C HIS A 266 -3.67 8.14 -20.10
N PRO A 267 -3.44 8.69 -18.88
CA PRO A 267 -4.39 9.57 -18.20
C PRO A 267 -4.64 10.91 -18.90
N SER A 268 -3.70 11.36 -19.74
CA SER A 268 -3.84 12.61 -20.50
C SER A 268 -5.00 12.54 -21.50
N PHE A 269 -5.62 13.70 -21.76
CA PHE A 269 -6.83 13.80 -22.59
C PHE A 269 -6.57 13.40 -24.05
N LEU A 270 -5.34 13.59 -24.55
CA LEU A 270 -4.89 13.13 -25.88
C LEU A 270 -5.11 11.63 -26.14
N PHE A 271 -5.23 10.81 -25.10
CA PHE A 271 -5.36 9.35 -25.20
C PHE A 271 -6.72 8.83 -24.74
N GLN A 272 -7.68 9.71 -24.43
CA GLN A 272 -8.98 9.32 -23.89
C GLN A 272 -9.73 8.33 -24.79
N ASN A 273 -9.61 8.49 -26.12
CA ASN A 273 -10.27 7.63 -27.10
C ASN A 273 -9.40 6.44 -27.56
N LYS A 274 -8.16 6.32 -27.05
CA LYS A 274 -7.26 5.21 -27.37
C LYS A 274 -7.29 4.21 -26.23
N LEU A 275 -8.11 3.18 -26.39
CA LEU A 275 -8.31 2.17 -25.36
C LEU A 275 -7.35 1.00 -25.51
N VAL A 276 -6.94 0.42 -24.39
CA VAL A 276 -6.22 -0.85 -24.28
C VAL A 276 -7.16 -1.86 -23.66
N SER A 277 -7.31 -3.00 -24.31
CA SER A 277 -8.06 -4.12 -23.74
C SER A 277 -7.13 -4.97 -22.87
N TRP A 278 -7.60 -5.30 -21.68
CA TRP A 278 -6.90 -6.11 -20.69
C TRP A 278 -7.70 -7.36 -20.36
N SER A 279 -7.00 -8.44 -20.06
CA SER A 279 -7.57 -9.68 -19.53
C SER A 279 -6.86 -10.05 -18.24
N LEU A 280 -7.62 -10.09 -17.15
CA LEU A 280 -7.17 -10.51 -15.82
C LEU A 280 -7.64 -11.95 -15.57
N LEU A 281 -6.73 -12.78 -15.06
CA LEU A 281 -6.92 -14.21 -14.84
C LEU A 281 -6.43 -14.60 -13.45
N TYR A 282 -7.22 -15.37 -12.72
CA TYR A 282 -6.77 -16.02 -11.49
C TYR A 282 -6.24 -17.42 -11.80
N LEU A 283 -4.94 -17.66 -11.61
CA LEU A 283 -4.26 -18.91 -12.01
C LEU A 283 -3.86 -19.71 -10.75
N PRO A 284 -4.74 -20.58 -10.22
CA PRO A 284 -4.48 -21.31 -8.99
C PRO A 284 -3.49 -22.47 -9.14
N THR A 285 -3.30 -22.97 -10.35
CA THR A 285 -2.48 -24.17 -10.62
C THR A 285 -1.58 -24.02 -11.83
N VAL A 286 -0.49 -24.79 -11.87
CA VAL A 286 0.39 -24.86 -13.04
C VAL A 286 -0.40 -25.23 -14.31
N GLN A 287 -1.35 -26.18 -14.22
CA GLN A 287 -2.20 -26.56 -15.35
C GLN A 287 -3.03 -25.38 -15.89
N SER A 288 -3.65 -24.59 -15.00
CA SER A 288 -4.39 -23.39 -15.42
C SER A 288 -3.49 -22.38 -16.12
N CYS A 289 -2.26 -22.21 -15.65
CA CYS A 289 -1.29 -21.32 -16.28
C CYS A 289 -0.96 -21.74 -17.72
N TRP A 290 -0.66 -23.02 -17.96
CA TRP A 290 -0.38 -23.53 -19.32
C TRP A 290 -1.58 -23.41 -20.26
N ASN A 291 -2.80 -23.67 -19.75
CA ASN A 291 -4.02 -23.56 -20.55
C ASN A 291 -4.25 -22.14 -21.10
N TYR A 292 -3.80 -21.11 -20.37
CA TYR A 292 -3.90 -19.70 -20.75
C TYR A 292 -2.60 -19.13 -21.32
N GLN A 293 -1.67 -19.99 -21.76
CA GLN A 293 -0.40 -19.62 -22.40
C GLN A 293 0.58 -18.82 -21.51
N PHE A 294 0.42 -18.91 -20.19
CA PHE A 294 1.41 -18.41 -19.25
C PHE A 294 2.44 -19.53 -18.97
N SER A 295 3.68 -19.14 -18.65
CA SER A 295 4.72 -20.06 -18.17
C SER A 295 4.86 -19.89 -16.66
N CYS A 296 4.55 -20.93 -15.88
CA CYS A 296 4.61 -20.91 -14.43
C CYS A 296 5.25 -22.18 -13.85
N THR A 297 5.88 -22.05 -12.69
CA THR A 297 6.39 -23.18 -11.88
C THR A 297 5.47 -23.47 -10.68
N ALA A 298 5.68 -24.60 -10.02
CA ALA A 298 4.89 -24.98 -8.84
C ALA A 298 5.08 -24.01 -7.65
N ASP A 299 6.24 -23.34 -7.55
CA ASP A 299 6.53 -22.38 -6.48
C ASP A 299 5.90 -21.00 -6.72
N GLU A 300 5.53 -20.68 -7.97
CA GLU A 300 4.94 -19.39 -8.33
C GLU A 300 3.42 -19.34 -8.15
N VAL A 301 2.73 -20.49 -8.20
CA VAL A 301 1.27 -20.55 -8.09
C VAL A 301 0.82 -20.63 -6.63
N PRO A 302 -0.34 -20.03 -6.26
CA PRO A 302 -1.29 -19.30 -7.09
C PRO A 302 -0.78 -17.90 -7.50
N LEU A 303 -1.16 -17.43 -8.69
CA LEU A 303 -0.79 -16.10 -9.20
C LEU A 303 -1.89 -15.47 -10.05
N LEU A 304 -1.77 -14.17 -10.31
CA LEU A 304 -2.62 -13.44 -11.25
C LEU A 304 -1.90 -13.28 -12.58
N GLY A 305 -2.62 -13.58 -13.67
CA GLY A 305 -2.18 -13.31 -15.04
C GLY A 305 -2.84 -12.04 -15.55
N LEU A 306 -2.05 -11.13 -16.12
CA LEU A 306 -2.53 -9.91 -16.76
C LEU A 306 -1.97 -9.83 -18.18
N SER A 307 -2.85 -9.90 -19.17
CA SER A 307 -2.48 -9.72 -20.58
C SER A 307 -3.15 -8.47 -21.16
N LYS A 308 -2.51 -7.88 -22.18
CA LYS A 308 -3.02 -6.71 -22.91
C LYS A 308 -3.14 -7.00 -24.39
N SER A 309 -4.00 -6.26 -25.07
CA SER A 309 -4.10 -6.26 -26.54
C SER A 309 -2.75 -5.89 -27.18
N THR A 310 -2.44 -6.53 -28.31
CA THR A 310 -1.15 -6.41 -29.02
C THR A 310 -0.84 -5.02 -29.55
N TYR A 311 -1.83 -4.17 -29.78
CA TYR A 311 -1.62 -2.79 -30.21
C TYR A 311 -1.46 -1.86 -29.01
N SER A 312 -0.24 -1.41 -28.74
CA SER A 312 0.06 -0.35 -27.77
C SER A 312 1.14 0.58 -28.29
N ASP A 313 1.01 1.88 -28.02
CA ASP A 313 2.05 2.87 -28.31
C ASP A 313 3.37 2.48 -27.62
N PRO A 314 4.49 2.36 -28.34
CA PRO A 314 5.77 1.95 -27.75
C PRO A 314 6.35 2.97 -26.76
N THR A 315 5.82 4.20 -26.73
CA THR A 315 6.24 5.25 -25.79
C THR A 315 5.56 5.14 -24.41
N ILE A 316 4.63 4.20 -24.23
CA ILE A 316 3.87 4.02 -22.99
C ILE A 316 4.19 2.66 -22.36
N GLY A 317 4.79 2.71 -21.18
CA GLY A 317 4.97 1.57 -20.29
C GLY A 317 3.81 1.42 -19.31
N TYR A 318 3.69 0.24 -18.70
CA TYR A 318 2.69 -0.05 -17.66
C TYR A 318 3.35 -0.73 -16.47
N GLN A 319 3.15 -0.20 -15.28
CA GLN A 319 3.63 -0.75 -14.01
C GLN A 319 2.42 -1.14 -13.15
N SER A 320 1.65 -2.11 -13.64
CA SER A 320 0.43 -2.54 -12.98
C SER A 320 0.72 -3.25 -11.66
N GLN A 321 -0.20 -3.13 -10.71
CA GLN A 321 -0.12 -3.78 -9.40
C GLN A 321 -1.42 -4.53 -9.10
N ALA A 322 -1.35 -5.54 -8.24
CA ALA A 322 -2.47 -6.31 -7.74
C ALA A 322 -2.66 -6.06 -6.24
N LEU A 323 -3.87 -5.68 -5.86
CA LEU A 323 -4.29 -5.49 -4.48
C LEU A 323 -4.97 -6.78 -4.03
N MET A 324 -4.51 -7.35 -2.93
CA MET A 324 -5.06 -8.57 -2.33
C MET A 324 -6.11 -8.16 -1.30
N LEU A 325 -7.39 -8.46 -1.55
CA LEU A 325 -8.48 -8.04 -0.67
C LEU A 325 -8.95 -9.19 0.23
N CYS A 326 -9.19 -8.86 1.50
CA CYS A 326 -9.72 -9.79 2.49
C CYS A 326 -11.11 -9.39 2.95
N GLU A 327 -12.06 -10.32 2.77
CA GLU A 327 -13.49 -10.15 3.06
C GLU A 327 -14.13 -8.95 2.36
N GLY A 328 -13.51 -8.41 1.31
CA GLY A 328 -13.88 -7.12 0.72
C GLY A 328 -13.79 -5.95 1.71
N ARG A 329 -13.12 -6.12 2.85
CA ARG A 329 -13.02 -5.14 3.95
C ARG A 329 -11.78 -4.28 3.84
N PHE A 330 -10.63 -4.91 3.60
CA PHE A 330 -9.34 -4.22 3.56
C PHE A 330 -8.41 -4.85 2.53
N VAL A 331 -7.47 -4.04 2.06
CA VAL A 331 -6.32 -4.45 1.25
C VAL A 331 -5.23 -4.95 2.18
N ALA A 332 -4.92 -6.23 2.05
CA ALA A 332 -4.01 -6.98 2.91
C ALA A 332 -2.57 -6.98 2.40
N ASP A 333 -2.41 -6.98 1.07
CA ASP A 333 -1.11 -6.88 0.42
C ASP A 333 -1.21 -6.24 -0.97
N VAL A 334 -0.07 -5.77 -1.49
CA VAL A 334 0.05 -5.22 -2.85
C VAL A 334 1.27 -5.85 -3.54
N THR A 335 1.03 -6.48 -4.69
CA THR A 335 2.08 -7.14 -5.48
C THR A 335 2.21 -6.53 -6.87
N ASP A 336 3.45 -6.34 -7.34
CA ASP A 336 3.72 -5.90 -8.71
C ASP A 336 3.45 -7.00 -9.75
N PHE A 337 2.93 -6.60 -10.92
CA PHE A 337 2.97 -7.46 -12.10
C PHE A 337 4.36 -7.42 -12.74
N LEU A 338 5.12 -8.50 -12.58
CA LEU A 338 6.39 -8.70 -13.28
C LEU A 338 6.11 -9.30 -14.66
N GLY A 339 6.15 -8.44 -15.67
CA GLY A 339 5.73 -8.79 -17.03
C GLY A 339 4.22 -8.97 -17.09
N GLN A 340 3.76 -10.22 -17.11
CA GLN A 340 2.32 -10.55 -17.17
C GLN A 340 1.84 -11.30 -15.93
N LYS A 341 2.67 -11.47 -14.90
CA LYS A 341 2.36 -12.32 -13.73
C LYS A 341 2.54 -11.53 -12.43
N ALA A 342 1.63 -11.71 -11.48
CA ALA A 342 1.78 -11.24 -10.10
C ALA A 342 1.55 -12.41 -9.14
N PRO A 343 2.57 -12.86 -8.38
CA PRO A 343 2.41 -13.96 -7.42
C PRO A 343 1.47 -13.56 -6.28
N ILE A 344 0.64 -14.49 -5.81
CA ILE A 344 -0.24 -14.25 -4.67
C ILE A 344 0.49 -14.71 -3.39
N PRO A 345 0.69 -13.81 -2.41
CA PRO A 345 1.38 -14.13 -1.16
C PRO A 345 0.60 -15.15 -0.32
N ASP A 346 1.21 -15.64 0.74
CA ASP A 346 0.51 -16.48 1.72
C ASP A 346 -0.27 -15.62 2.70
N ALA A 347 -1.59 -15.86 2.82
CA ALA A 347 -2.51 -15.02 3.59
C ALA A 347 -2.25 -15.06 5.11
N LEU A 348 -1.63 -16.12 5.65
CA LEU A 348 -1.32 -16.27 7.08
C LEU A 348 0.19 -16.31 7.39
N GLY A 349 1.05 -16.38 6.36
CA GLY A 349 2.49 -16.51 6.54
C GLY A 349 2.94 -17.81 7.24
N THR A 350 2.23 -18.92 7.03
CA THR A 350 2.52 -20.19 7.70
C THR A 350 3.51 -21.03 6.88
N ASN A 351 4.75 -21.21 7.37
CA ASN A 351 5.75 -22.21 6.89
C ASN A 351 5.68 -22.55 5.39
N SER A 352 5.46 -21.54 4.55
CA SER A 352 5.37 -21.67 3.10
C SER A 352 6.63 -21.08 2.50
N SER A 353 7.04 -21.57 1.34
CA SER A 353 8.15 -20.97 0.57
C SER A 353 7.77 -19.59 0.01
N ARG A 354 6.52 -19.15 0.18
CA ARG A 354 5.96 -17.92 -0.36
C ARG A 354 6.15 -16.76 0.61
N SER A 355 6.22 -15.54 0.07
CA SER A 355 6.19 -14.34 0.90
C SER A 355 4.87 -14.26 1.67
N ALA A 356 4.96 -13.99 2.96
CA ALA A 356 3.78 -13.74 3.78
C ALA A 356 3.14 -12.41 3.41
N SER A 357 1.80 -12.36 3.43
CA SER A 357 1.04 -11.12 3.36
C SER A 357 1.50 -10.15 4.43
N LEU A 358 1.64 -8.87 4.10
CA LEU A 358 2.03 -7.86 5.07
C LEU A 358 1.00 -7.76 6.21
N PHE A 359 -0.30 -7.78 5.86
CA PHE A 359 -1.39 -7.88 6.81
C PHE A 359 -2.07 -9.24 6.63
N PRO A 360 -2.08 -10.11 7.65
CA PRO A 360 -2.64 -11.43 7.52
C PRO A 360 -4.16 -11.38 7.48
N CYS A 361 -4.76 -12.32 6.75
CA CYS A 361 -6.20 -12.41 6.59
C CYS A 361 -6.79 -13.43 7.56
N PRO A 362 -7.81 -13.07 8.36
CA PRO A 362 -8.35 -13.94 9.42
C PRO A 362 -8.81 -15.32 8.93
N GLU A 363 -9.47 -15.37 7.76
CA GLU A 363 -9.98 -16.61 7.13
C GLU A 363 -8.90 -17.46 6.45
N GLY A 364 -7.66 -16.99 6.41
CA GLY A 364 -6.54 -17.70 5.80
C GLY A 364 -6.54 -17.75 4.28
N SER A 365 -7.38 -16.97 3.61
CA SER A 365 -7.38 -16.79 2.16
C SER A 365 -7.85 -15.39 1.77
N PHE A 366 -7.43 -14.94 0.59
CA PHE A 366 -7.92 -13.69 -0.02
C PHE A 366 -9.25 -13.96 -0.73
N THR A 367 -10.21 -13.05 -0.58
CA THR A 367 -11.54 -13.21 -1.19
C THR A 367 -11.59 -12.73 -2.63
N SER A 368 -10.81 -11.70 -2.95
CA SER A 368 -10.81 -11.07 -4.27
C SER A 368 -9.51 -10.35 -4.53
N PHE A 369 -9.25 -10.08 -5.81
CA PHE A 369 -8.01 -9.51 -6.29
C PHE A 369 -8.31 -8.38 -7.25
N GLN A 370 -7.80 -7.19 -6.95
CA GLN A 370 -8.00 -6.02 -7.81
C GLN A 370 -6.71 -5.68 -8.55
N ALA A 371 -6.70 -5.80 -9.87
CA ALA A 371 -5.60 -5.35 -10.70
C ALA A 371 -5.78 -3.87 -11.02
N VAL A 372 -4.75 -3.07 -10.76
CA VAL A 372 -4.71 -1.63 -11.03
C VAL A 372 -3.65 -1.35 -12.10
N ILE A 373 -4.07 -0.66 -13.16
CA ILE A 373 -3.25 -0.32 -14.32
C ILE A 373 -2.62 1.05 -14.10
N ARG A 374 -1.28 1.10 -14.12
CA ARG A 374 -0.50 2.34 -13.95
C ARG A 374 0.34 2.62 -15.19
N PRO A 375 -0.18 3.38 -16.16
CA PRO A 375 0.62 3.81 -17.30
C PRO A 375 1.71 4.82 -16.88
N PHE A 376 2.84 4.79 -17.57
CA PHE A 376 3.90 5.78 -17.46
C PHE A 376 4.53 6.03 -18.84
N TYR A 377 5.04 7.25 -19.06
CA TYR A 377 5.75 7.58 -20.30
C TYR A 377 7.21 7.13 -20.25
N LEU A 378 7.65 6.51 -21.34
CA LEU A 378 9.05 6.21 -21.60
C LEU A 378 9.69 7.45 -22.22
N THR A 379 10.47 8.19 -21.42
CA THR A 379 11.18 9.41 -21.84
C THR A 379 12.47 9.12 -22.61
N ASN A 380 13.00 7.90 -22.52
CA ASN A 380 14.14 7.44 -23.31
C ASN A 380 13.66 6.87 -24.66
N SER A 381 13.36 7.73 -25.62
CA SER A 381 13.45 7.34 -27.03
C SER A 381 14.85 7.66 -27.55
N SER A 382 15.85 6.89 -27.09
CA SER A 382 17.17 6.84 -27.73
C SER A 382 17.21 5.93 -28.95
N ASP A 383 16.08 5.37 -29.40
CA ASP A 383 15.98 4.54 -30.60
C ASP A 383 14.82 4.97 -31.49
N VAL A 384 14.90 6.18 -32.04
CA VAL A 384 14.25 6.51 -33.32
C VAL A 384 15.34 7.07 -34.23
N ASN A 385 16.13 6.16 -34.79
CA ASN A 385 16.88 6.37 -36.04
C ASN A 385 16.28 5.50 -37.12
#